data_AF-A0A530R504-F1
#
_entry.id   AF-A0A530R504-F1
#
_cell.length_a   1.000
_cell.length_b   1.000
_cell.length_c   1.000
_cell.angle_alpha   90.00
_cell.angle_beta   90.00
_cell.angle_gamma   90.00
#
_symmetry.space_group_name_H-M   'P 1'
#
loop_
_entity.id
_entity.type
_entity.pdbx_description
1 polymer ?
#
loop_
_entity_poly.entity_id
_entity_poly.type
_entity_poly.pdbx_seq_one_letter_code
_entity_poly.pdbx_strand_id
1 'polypeptide(L)'
;NRIEVGISPHLHAEMPRREAWLRATVEGKEPNRFRPLSFAPPAAWQDAGEVAYLPAEVAMPCLMPEDAKHFAAGWQCGGGTVCTVLATASGVRTKLAQCLLPKDSEKMFSGHPCLTGSITSNPGQPFNDRYSISGQFAAFATDISRAAYTCRPPKIGVPAGIAYRGCDDKDRAFAAFKPGKPMPNEICGLVGGKKFDICVATNNFDQCLGGAVNRGNRPACSADHFCREDYMCQSLPPDTPGIARVKGIGFCSPTYFIFQMRIDNHATPWLGAVRATMGAGFGAAEAE
;
A
#
# COMPACT_ATOMS: atom_id res chain seq x y z
N ASN A 1 -1.75 13.25 10.27
CA ASN A 1 -1.79 12.07 9.36
C ASN A 1 -3.20 11.51 9.36
N ARG A 2 -3.80 11.34 8.19
CA ARG A 2 -5.15 10.77 8.00
C ARG A 2 -5.09 9.73 6.90
N ILE A 3 -6.02 8.79 6.93
CA ILE A 3 -6.20 7.80 5.87
C ILE A 3 -7.12 8.42 4.80
N GLU A 4 -6.70 8.38 3.54
CA GLU A 4 -7.52 8.86 2.41
C GLU A 4 -8.50 7.77 1.96
N VAL A 5 -8.02 6.53 1.90
CA VAL A 5 -8.82 5.36 1.51
C VAL A 5 -8.78 4.36 2.64
N GLY A 6 -9.90 4.24 3.35
CA GLY A 6 -10.06 3.40 4.55
C GLY A 6 -10.27 1.91 4.29
N ILE A 7 -10.12 1.46 3.05
CA ILE A 7 -10.34 0.07 2.65
C ILE A 7 -9.10 -0.49 1.96
N SER A 8 -8.84 -1.78 2.14
CA SER A 8 -7.78 -2.48 1.41
C SER A 8 -8.25 -2.84 -0.02
N PRO A 9 -7.32 -3.05 -0.96
CA PRO A 9 -7.65 -3.58 -2.29
C PRO A 9 -8.46 -4.88 -2.21
N HIS A 10 -8.19 -5.72 -1.22
CA HIS A 10 -8.92 -6.97 -0.99
C HIS A 10 -10.37 -6.75 -0.59
N LEU A 11 -10.62 -5.81 0.33
CA LEU A 11 -11.98 -5.47 0.73
C LEU A 11 -12.74 -4.88 -0.46
N HIS A 12 -12.09 -4.03 -1.26
CA HIS A 12 -12.65 -3.50 -2.49
C HIS A 12 -13.02 -4.61 -3.49
N ALA A 13 -12.10 -5.53 -3.78
CA ALA A 13 -12.34 -6.66 -4.71
C ALA A 13 -13.47 -7.60 -4.22
N GLU A 14 -13.71 -7.64 -2.92
CA GLU A 14 -14.76 -8.45 -2.28
C GLU A 14 -16.13 -7.75 -2.22
N MET A 15 -16.20 -6.42 -2.43
CA MET A 15 -17.46 -5.67 -2.38
C MET A 15 -18.52 -6.21 -3.34
N PRO A 16 -18.23 -6.47 -4.63
CA PRO A 16 -19.23 -6.99 -5.57
C PRO A 16 -19.82 -8.35 -5.14
N ARG A 17 -19.01 -9.22 -4.52
CA ARG A 17 -19.49 -10.50 -3.98
C ARG A 17 -20.48 -10.31 -2.84
N ARG A 18 -20.16 -9.38 -1.93
CA ARG A 18 -21.02 -9.06 -0.77
C ARG A 18 -22.36 -8.48 -1.22
N GLU A 19 -22.34 -7.63 -2.24
CA GLU A 19 -23.56 -7.08 -2.85
C GLU A 19 -24.41 -8.19 -3.49
N ALA A 20 -23.80 -9.08 -4.28
CA ALA A 20 -24.50 -10.22 -4.89
C ALA A 20 -25.09 -11.16 -3.84
N TRP A 21 -24.32 -11.47 -2.79
CA TRP A 21 -24.79 -12.28 -1.66
C TRP A 21 -26.01 -11.67 -0.98
N LEU A 22 -25.93 -10.39 -0.63
CA LEU A 22 -27.00 -9.68 0.06
C LEU A 22 -28.26 -9.66 -0.79
N ARG A 23 -28.13 -9.40 -2.10
CA ARG A 23 -29.24 -9.43 -3.05
C ARG A 23 -29.93 -10.80 -3.08
N ALA A 24 -29.17 -11.88 -3.26
CA ALA A 24 -29.72 -13.24 -3.26
C ALA A 24 -30.45 -13.56 -1.94
N THR A 25 -29.87 -13.16 -0.81
CA THR A 25 -30.49 -13.34 0.52
C THR A 25 -31.83 -12.61 0.63
N VAL A 26 -31.89 -11.35 0.18
CA VAL A 26 -33.13 -10.54 0.19
C VAL A 26 -34.20 -11.12 -0.74
N GLU A 27 -33.79 -11.70 -1.86
CA GLU A 27 -34.69 -12.33 -2.84
C GLU A 27 -35.12 -13.76 -2.45
N GLY A 28 -34.67 -14.29 -1.31
CA GLY A 28 -34.96 -15.67 -0.89
C GLY A 28 -34.30 -16.74 -1.76
N LYS A 29 -33.26 -16.37 -2.52
CA LYS A 29 -32.44 -17.29 -3.32
C LYS A 29 -31.24 -17.79 -2.50
N GLU A 30 -30.71 -18.95 -2.87
CA GLU A 30 -29.48 -19.46 -2.27
C GLU A 30 -28.28 -18.60 -2.74
N PRO A 31 -27.53 -17.94 -1.85
CA PRO A 31 -26.39 -17.12 -2.23
C PRO A 31 -25.17 -17.96 -2.61
N ASN A 32 -24.34 -17.43 -3.52
CA ASN A 32 -23.07 -18.07 -3.88
C ASN A 32 -22.11 -18.13 -2.68
N ARG A 33 -21.86 -19.36 -2.19
CA ARG A 33 -21.02 -19.64 -1.01
C ARG A 33 -19.52 -19.58 -1.25
N PHE A 34 -19.08 -19.52 -2.50
CA PHE A 34 -17.66 -19.49 -2.83
C PHE A 34 -17.00 -18.22 -2.28
N ARG A 35 -15.80 -18.39 -1.71
CA ARG A 35 -14.94 -17.30 -1.25
C ARG A 35 -13.61 -17.42 -1.95
N PRO A 36 -13.20 -16.41 -2.73
CA PRO A 36 -11.91 -16.45 -3.39
C PRO A 36 -10.80 -16.28 -2.35
N LEU A 37 -9.56 -16.58 -2.73
CA LEU A 37 -8.40 -16.22 -1.92
C LEU A 37 -8.32 -14.70 -1.78
N SER A 38 -7.81 -14.22 -0.65
CA SER A 38 -7.74 -12.78 -0.37
C SER A 38 -7.02 -12.01 -1.47
N PHE A 39 -5.97 -12.59 -2.06
CA PHE A 39 -5.16 -11.99 -3.12
C PHE A 39 -5.74 -12.18 -4.54
N ALA A 40 -6.91 -12.78 -4.68
CA ALA A 40 -7.56 -12.92 -5.98
C ALA A 40 -7.90 -11.55 -6.58
N PRO A 41 -7.85 -11.40 -7.91
CA PRO A 41 -8.22 -10.15 -8.56
C PRO A 41 -9.73 -9.94 -8.42
N PRO A 42 -10.22 -8.72 -8.67
CA PRO A 42 -11.65 -8.45 -8.77
C PRO A 42 -12.33 -9.46 -9.70
N ALA A 43 -13.57 -9.81 -9.42
CA ALA A 43 -14.35 -10.72 -10.25
C ALA A 43 -15.76 -10.19 -10.45
N ALA A 44 -16.35 -10.53 -11.60
CA ALA A 44 -17.78 -10.39 -11.79
C ALA A 44 -18.49 -11.56 -11.09
N TRP A 45 -19.43 -11.22 -10.21
CA TRP A 45 -20.21 -12.19 -9.43
C TRP A 45 -21.62 -12.30 -10.02
N GLN A 46 -21.95 -13.48 -10.51
CA GLN A 46 -23.31 -13.85 -10.92
C GLN A 46 -23.92 -14.83 -9.90
N ASP A 47 -25.24 -14.98 -9.94
CA ASP A 47 -25.98 -15.87 -9.04
C ASP A 47 -25.56 -17.36 -9.20
N ALA A 48 -24.98 -17.72 -10.35
CA ALA A 48 -24.42 -19.04 -10.62
C ALA A 48 -22.93 -19.12 -10.23
N GLY A 49 -22.49 -20.30 -9.75
CA GLY A 49 -21.18 -20.53 -9.12
C GLY A 49 -19.92 -20.32 -9.97
N GLU A 50 -20.04 -19.79 -11.20
CA GLU A 50 -18.88 -19.45 -12.02
C GLU A 50 -18.32 -18.08 -11.63
N VAL A 51 -17.01 -18.04 -11.34
CA VAL A 51 -16.30 -16.80 -11.00
C VAL A 51 -15.57 -16.30 -12.23
N ALA A 52 -16.03 -15.17 -12.77
CA ALA A 52 -15.37 -14.50 -13.89
C ALA A 52 -14.38 -13.47 -13.36
N TYR A 53 -13.15 -13.90 -13.09
CA TYR A 53 -12.07 -13.00 -12.67
C TYR A 53 -11.78 -11.94 -13.75
N LEU A 54 -11.71 -10.69 -13.32
CA LEU A 54 -11.23 -9.57 -14.11
C LEU A 54 -9.69 -9.57 -14.10
N PRO A 55 -9.04 -8.94 -15.08
CA PRO A 55 -7.59 -8.81 -15.08
C PRO A 55 -7.08 -8.06 -13.84
N ALA A 56 -6.02 -8.58 -13.23
CA ALA A 56 -5.35 -7.95 -12.10
C ALA A 56 -4.69 -6.63 -12.53
N GLU A 57 -4.83 -5.59 -11.71
CA GLU A 57 -4.25 -4.27 -11.98
C GLU A 57 -2.77 -4.20 -11.60
N VAL A 58 -2.13 -3.07 -11.94
CA VAL A 58 -0.73 -2.80 -11.59
C VAL A 58 -0.52 -2.99 -10.09
N ALA A 59 0.56 -3.69 -9.73
CA ALA A 59 0.97 -4.04 -8.37
C ALA A 59 0.04 -5.00 -7.60
N MET A 60 -1.09 -5.42 -8.17
CA MET A 60 -1.88 -6.53 -7.60
C MET A 60 -1.10 -7.85 -7.73
N PRO A 61 -1.32 -8.82 -6.80
CA PRO A 61 -0.73 -10.14 -6.92
C PRO A 61 -1.17 -10.86 -8.19
N CYS A 62 -0.26 -11.68 -8.67
CA CYS A 62 -0.52 -12.61 -9.76
C CYS A 62 0.09 -13.95 -9.43
N LEU A 63 -0.38 -14.97 -10.13
CA LEU A 63 0.19 -16.30 -10.07
C LEU A 63 0.93 -16.58 -11.37
N MET A 64 2.07 -17.25 -11.24
CA MET A 64 2.75 -17.79 -12.41
C MET A 64 1.87 -18.85 -13.08
N PRO A 65 1.94 -19.03 -14.42
CA PRO A 65 1.07 -19.96 -15.13
C PRO A 65 1.08 -21.39 -14.56
N GLU A 66 2.23 -21.85 -14.07
CA GLU A 66 2.38 -23.16 -13.42
C GLU A 66 1.60 -23.28 -12.10
N ASP A 67 1.38 -22.18 -11.39
CA ASP A 67 0.63 -22.12 -10.13
C ASP A 67 -0.86 -21.82 -10.40
N ALA A 68 -1.15 -20.87 -11.30
CA ALA A 68 -2.50 -20.36 -11.56
C ALA A 68 -3.54 -21.45 -11.86
N LYS A 69 -3.14 -22.48 -12.62
CA LYS A 69 -3.98 -23.64 -12.97
C LYS A 69 -4.52 -24.43 -11.76
N HIS A 70 -3.90 -24.29 -10.59
CA HIS A 70 -4.31 -24.95 -9.35
C HIS A 70 -5.30 -24.12 -8.53
N PHE A 71 -5.52 -22.86 -8.87
CA PHE A 71 -6.37 -21.94 -8.11
C PHE A 71 -7.62 -21.54 -8.88
N ALA A 72 -7.46 -21.04 -10.11
CA ALA A 72 -8.57 -20.58 -10.93
C ALA A 72 -8.18 -20.42 -12.40
N ALA A 73 -9.16 -20.59 -13.29
CA ALA A 73 -9.03 -20.17 -14.68
C ALA A 73 -9.17 -18.64 -14.80
N GLY A 74 -8.51 -18.04 -15.80
CA GLY A 74 -8.67 -16.61 -16.13
C GLY A 74 -7.89 -15.62 -15.26
N TRP A 75 -7.12 -16.09 -14.27
CA TRP A 75 -6.28 -15.20 -13.46
C TRP A 75 -5.07 -14.70 -14.28
N GLN A 76 -5.11 -13.43 -14.69
CA GLN A 76 -4.07 -12.83 -15.51
C GLN A 76 -3.87 -11.35 -15.20
N CYS A 77 -2.68 -10.85 -15.54
CA CYS A 77 -2.37 -9.43 -15.45
C CYS A 77 -3.05 -8.62 -16.57
N GLY A 78 -3.58 -7.45 -16.23
CA GLY A 78 -4.19 -6.50 -17.15
C GLY A 78 -3.31 -5.29 -17.47
N GLY A 79 -3.84 -4.34 -18.24
CA GLY A 79 -3.22 -3.01 -18.40
C GLY A 79 -1.82 -3.00 -19.04
N GLY A 80 -1.43 -4.05 -19.76
CA GLY A 80 -0.09 -4.20 -20.34
C GLY A 80 1.00 -4.55 -19.32
N THR A 81 0.61 -5.03 -18.14
CA THR A 81 1.54 -5.54 -17.12
C THR A 81 1.88 -7.01 -17.32
N VAL A 82 2.99 -7.44 -16.72
CA VAL A 82 3.50 -8.81 -16.77
C VAL A 82 3.61 -9.35 -15.36
N CYS A 83 3.20 -10.60 -15.17
CA CYS A 83 3.34 -11.27 -13.89
C CYS A 83 4.84 -11.48 -13.57
N THR A 84 5.34 -10.73 -12.60
CA THR A 84 6.77 -10.66 -12.28
C THR A 84 7.00 -11.24 -10.89
N VAL A 85 7.88 -12.24 -10.81
CA VAL A 85 8.27 -12.85 -9.53
C VAL A 85 9.13 -11.87 -8.74
N LEU A 86 8.72 -11.63 -7.50
CA LEU A 86 9.40 -10.75 -6.55
C LEU A 86 10.16 -11.51 -5.48
N ALA A 87 9.60 -12.63 -5.00
CA ALA A 87 10.27 -13.46 -4.02
C ALA A 87 9.89 -14.95 -4.12
N THR A 88 10.79 -15.79 -3.66
CA THR A 88 10.54 -17.20 -3.35
C THR A 88 10.72 -17.44 -1.84
N ALA A 89 10.15 -18.52 -1.31
CA ALA A 89 10.33 -18.90 0.09
C ALA A 89 10.65 -20.40 0.22
N SER A 90 11.55 -20.76 1.13
CA SER A 90 11.90 -22.15 1.42
C SER A 90 10.67 -22.97 1.80
N GLY A 91 10.47 -24.12 1.12
CA GLY A 91 9.32 -25.00 1.39
C GLY A 91 7.99 -24.52 0.81
N VAL A 92 7.94 -23.36 0.14
CA VAL A 92 6.73 -22.84 -0.51
C VAL A 92 6.88 -23.00 -2.03
N ARG A 93 5.93 -23.71 -2.66
CA ARG A 93 5.92 -23.92 -4.11
C ARG A 93 5.57 -22.64 -4.87
N THR A 94 4.54 -21.95 -4.40
CA THR A 94 4.02 -20.74 -5.05
C THR A 94 4.98 -19.57 -4.87
N LYS A 95 5.23 -18.85 -5.95
CA LYS A 95 6.10 -17.67 -5.93
C LYS A 95 5.28 -16.43 -5.56
N LEU A 96 5.90 -15.50 -4.81
CA LEU A 96 5.31 -14.18 -4.62
C LEU A 96 5.55 -13.38 -5.90
N ALA A 97 4.48 -13.08 -6.64
CA ALA A 97 4.54 -12.34 -7.89
C ALA A 97 3.47 -11.25 -7.94
N GLN A 98 3.73 -10.21 -8.73
CA GLN A 98 2.84 -9.07 -8.94
C GLN A 98 2.76 -8.69 -10.41
N CYS A 99 1.63 -8.10 -10.80
CA CYS A 99 1.44 -7.52 -12.12
C CYS A 99 2.21 -6.21 -12.25
N LEU A 100 3.36 -6.24 -12.90
CA LEU A 100 4.27 -5.09 -13.00
C LEU A 100 4.42 -4.57 -14.41
N LEU A 101 4.87 -3.32 -14.54
CA LEU A 101 5.24 -2.78 -15.83
C LEU A 101 6.40 -3.60 -16.43
N PRO A 102 6.46 -3.76 -17.76
CA PRO A 102 7.60 -4.40 -18.42
C PRO A 102 8.94 -3.76 -18.05
N LYS A 103 10.02 -4.55 -18.12
CA LYS A 103 11.37 -4.24 -17.61
C LYS A 103 11.95 -2.88 -18.01
N ASP A 104 11.54 -2.31 -19.13
CA ASP A 104 12.05 -1.03 -19.65
C ASP A 104 10.91 -0.01 -19.88
N SER A 105 9.82 -0.12 -19.13
CA SER A 105 8.67 0.77 -19.31
C SER A 105 9.02 2.22 -18.95
N GLU A 106 8.80 3.13 -19.90
CA GLU A 106 8.85 4.58 -19.69
C GLU A 106 7.77 5.07 -18.70
N LYS A 107 6.78 4.23 -18.37
CA LYS A 107 5.69 4.52 -17.43
C LYS A 107 6.04 4.19 -15.98
N MET A 108 7.30 3.84 -15.69
CA MET A 108 7.76 3.58 -14.33
C MET A 108 7.48 4.78 -13.42
N PHE A 109 7.14 4.49 -12.17
CA PHE A 109 6.73 5.47 -11.18
C PHE A 109 7.32 5.14 -9.81
N SER A 110 7.38 6.13 -8.92
CA SER A 110 7.87 5.93 -7.56
C SER A 110 6.95 4.98 -6.81
N GLY A 111 7.50 3.95 -6.16
CA GLY A 111 6.72 2.88 -5.54
C GLY A 111 6.75 1.55 -6.26
N HIS A 112 7.10 1.54 -7.55
CA HIS A 112 7.25 0.31 -8.32
C HIS A 112 8.31 -0.60 -7.66
N PRO A 113 8.06 -1.90 -7.47
CA PRO A 113 9.09 -2.82 -7.00
C PRO A 113 10.28 -2.83 -7.95
N CYS A 114 11.48 -3.04 -7.41
CA CYS A 114 12.72 -2.98 -8.18
C CYS A 114 13.71 -4.09 -7.88
N LEU A 115 13.45 -4.93 -6.86
CA LEU A 115 14.31 -6.02 -6.44
C LEU A 115 13.58 -7.36 -6.46
N THR A 116 14.33 -8.41 -6.73
CA THR A 116 13.92 -9.79 -6.43
C THR A 116 14.66 -10.28 -5.18
N GLY A 117 14.11 -11.29 -4.52
CA GLY A 117 14.79 -11.94 -3.40
C GLY A 117 14.30 -13.35 -3.09
N SER A 118 14.80 -13.88 -1.99
CA SER A 118 14.40 -15.18 -1.44
C SER A 118 14.27 -15.09 0.08
N ILE A 119 13.30 -15.81 0.61
CA ILE A 119 13.05 -15.95 2.05
C ILE A 119 13.52 -17.35 2.46
N THR A 120 14.49 -17.40 3.37
CA THR A 120 14.86 -18.64 4.06
C THR A 120 14.10 -18.70 5.37
N SER A 121 13.15 -19.62 5.45
CA SER A 121 12.35 -19.80 6.65
C SER A 121 13.11 -20.55 7.73
N ASN A 122 12.92 -20.16 8.99
CA ASN A 122 13.49 -20.82 10.15
C ASN A 122 12.38 -21.51 10.97
N PRO A 123 12.12 -22.81 10.78
CA PRO A 123 11.03 -23.50 11.46
C PRO A 123 11.14 -23.49 12.98
N GLY A 124 12.37 -23.49 13.52
CA GLY A 124 12.61 -23.44 14.96
C GLY A 124 12.46 -22.05 15.56
N GLN A 125 12.52 -21.01 14.73
CA GLN A 125 12.32 -19.61 15.12
C GLN A 125 11.63 -18.84 13.99
N PRO A 126 10.30 -19.01 13.78
CA PRO A 126 9.61 -18.43 12.63
C PRO A 126 9.66 -16.89 12.55
N PHE A 127 9.94 -16.22 13.68
CA PHE A 127 10.18 -14.78 13.73
C PHE A 127 11.53 -14.35 13.14
N ASN A 128 12.40 -15.30 12.79
CA ASN A 128 13.78 -15.10 12.38
C ASN A 128 14.03 -15.56 10.93
N ASP A 129 12.99 -15.53 10.11
CA ASP A 129 13.10 -15.71 8.66
C ASP A 129 14.07 -14.67 8.06
N ARG A 130 14.85 -15.11 7.07
CA ARG A 130 15.88 -14.27 6.45
C ARG A 130 15.53 -13.96 5.01
N TYR A 131 15.48 -12.67 4.69
CA TYR A 131 15.32 -12.20 3.32
C TYR A 131 16.68 -11.84 2.70
N SER A 132 16.97 -12.42 1.55
CA SER A 132 18.17 -12.13 0.76
C SER A 132 17.77 -11.54 -0.59
N ILE A 133 18.41 -10.44 -0.98
CA ILE A 133 18.21 -9.83 -2.30
C ILE A 133 18.95 -10.69 -3.32
N SER A 134 18.25 -11.09 -4.39
CA SER A 134 18.79 -11.92 -5.46
C SER A 134 19.04 -11.15 -6.76
N GLY A 135 18.44 -9.97 -6.92
CA GLY A 135 18.62 -9.16 -8.12
C GLY A 135 17.91 -7.82 -8.06
N GLN A 136 18.26 -6.94 -9.00
CA GLN A 136 17.58 -5.69 -9.29
C GLN A 136 17.11 -5.70 -10.74
N PHE A 137 15.84 -5.37 -10.97
CA PHE A 137 15.24 -5.43 -12.31
C PHE A 137 14.68 -4.09 -12.80
N ALA A 138 14.64 -3.06 -11.94
CA ALA A 138 14.16 -1.73 -12.30
C ALA A 138 14.90 -0.65 -11.49
N ALA A 139 14.66 0.63 -11.82
CA ALA A 139 15.17 1.80 -11.10
C ALA A 139 16.70 1.80 -10.89
N PHE A 140 17.44 1.72 -11.99
CA PHE A 140 18.90 1.55 -12.00
C PHE A 140 19.72 2.82 -11.76
N ALA A 141 19.10 3.97 -11.49
CA ALA A 141 19.88 5.17 -11.18
C ALA A 141 20.70 4.95 -9.91
N THR A 142 21.99 5.32 -9.96
CA THR A 142 22.93 5.19 -8.85
C THR A 142 22.61 6.13 -7.70
N ASP A 143 22.07 7.31 -8.04
CA ASP A 143 21.84 8.40 -7.12
C ASP A 143 20.39 8.87 -7.15
N ILE A 144 19.94 9.41 -6.01
CA ILE A 144 18.64 10.06 -5.93
C ILE A 144 18.66 11.32 -6.79
N SER A 145 17.76 11.39 -7.77
CA SER A 145 17.55 12.57 -8.60
C SER A 145 16.07 12.96 -8.62
N ARG A 146 15.73 14.02 -9.35
CA ARG A 146 14.33 14.43 -9.58
C ARG A 146 13.71 13.80 -10.83
N ALA A 147 14.50 13.13 -11.66
CA ALA A 147 14.09 12.64 -12.98
C ALA A 147 14.23 11.10 -13.11
N ALA A 148 15.38 10.55 -12.73
CA ALA A 148 15.67 9.13 -12.80
C ALA A 148 15.36 8.42 -11.48
N TYR A 149 14.86 7.19 -11.59
CA TYR A 149 14.50 6.35 -10.45
C TYR A 149 15.69 5.54 -9.94
N THR A 150 15.95 5.64 -8.64
CA THR A 150 16.87 4.76 -7.91
C THR A 150 16.09 3.73 -7.09
N CYS A 151 16.63 2.53 -6.92
CA CYS A 151 16.01 1.48 -6.14
C CYS A 151 16.41 1.59 -4.66
N ARG A 152 15.45 1.87 -3.78
CA ARG A 152 15.69 1.89 -2.34
C ARG A 152 15.55 0.49 -1.75
N PRO A 153 16.48 0.04 -0.90
CA PRO A 153 16.51 -1.33 -0.40
C PRO A 153 15.39 -1.61 0.61
N PRO A 154 15.03 -2.89 0.83
CA PRO A 154 13.92 -3.32 1.67
C PRO A 154 14.21 -3.24 3.18
N LYS A 155 15.20 -2.43 3.59
CA LYS A 155 15.64 -2.30 5.00
C LYS A 155 14.58 -1.69 5.91
N ILE A 156 13.65 -0.94 5.32
CA ILE A 156 12.59 -0.21 6.02
C ILE A 156 11.23 -0.92 5.88
N GLY A 157 11.20 -2.26 5.76
CA GLY A 157 9.94 -2.99 5.71
C GLY A 157 9.16 -2.81 4.41
N VAL A 158 9.87 -2.68 3.28
CA VAL A 158 9.26 -2.66 1.94
C VAL A 158 9.83 -3.82 1.13
N PRO A 159 9.19 -5.01 1.15
CA PRO A 159 9.61 -6.15 0.34
C PRO A 159 9.77 -5.77 -1.13
N ALA A 160 10.74 -6.40 -1.83
CA ALA A 160 11.08 -6.12 -3.22
C ALA A 160 11.59 -4.69 -3.52
N GLY A 161 11.92 -3.92 -2.48
CA GLY A 161 12.42 -2.55 -2.63
C GLY A 161 11.38 -1.58 -3.19
N ILE A 162 11.82 -0.35 -3.41
CA ILE A 162 10.96 0.72 -3.93
C ILE A 162 11.73 1.63 -4.89
N ALA A 163 11.26 1.73 -6.13
CA ALA A 163 11.70 2.74 -7.09
C ALA A 163 11.39 4.14 -6.54
N TYR A 164 12.34 5.06 -6.63
CA TYR A 164 12.19 6.39 -6.03
C TYR A 164 12.89 7.47 -6.85
N ARG A 165 12.19 8.59 -7.05
CA ARG A 165 12.77 9.88 -7.42
C ARG A 165 12.24 10.97 -6.48
N GLY A 166 13.02 12.03 -6.30
CA GLY A 166 12.57 13.21 -5.56
C GLY A 166 11.52 14.01 -6.34
N CYS A 167 10.66 14.75 -5.64
CA CYS A 167 9.74 15.66 -6.30
C CYS A 167 10.47 16.81 -6.98
N ASP A 168 10.09 17.11 -8.22
CA ASP A 168 10.36 18.40 -8.84
C ASP A 168 9.31 19.47 -8.46
N ASP A 169 9.43 20.67 -9.02
CA ASP A 169 8.52 21.77 -8.68
C ASP A 169 7.11 21.57 -9.28
N LYS A 170 6.99 20.84 -10.40
CA LYS A 170 5.71 20.50 -11.01
C LYS A 170 4.96 19.46 -10.19
N ASP A 171 5.67 18.46 -9.68
CA ASP A 171 5.16 17.45 -8.76
C ASP A 171 4.64 18.12 -7.48
N ARG A 172 5.42 19.04 -6.91
CA ARG A 172 5.07 19.81 -5.69
C ARG A 172 3.85 20.70 -5.86
N ALA A 173 3.59 21.15 -7.09
CA ALA A 173 2.44 21.97 -7.47
C ALA A 173 1.25 21.13 -7.99
N PHE A 174 1.37 19.80 -7.99
CA PHE A 174 0.38 18.87 -8.53
C PHE A 174 -0.03 19.16 -9.98
N ALA A 175 0.92 19.61 -10.81
CA ALA A 175 0.65 20.08 -12.17
C ALA A 175 0.10 18.99 -13.12
N ALA A 176 0.41 17.73 -12.84
CA ALA A 176 -0.06 16.58 -13.61
C ALA A 176 -1.52 16.18 -13.32
N PHE A 177 -2.06 16.59 -12.17
CA PHE A 177 -3.42 16.25 -11.74
C PHE A 177 -4.41 17.24 -12.36
N LYS A 178 -5.15 16.78 -13.37
CA LYS A 178 -6.08 17.60 -14.16
C LYS A 178 -7.47 16.96 -14.16
N PRO A 179 -8.55 17.74 -13.97
CA PRO A 179 -9.91 17.23 -14.07
C PRO A 179 -10.16 16.53 -15.42
N GLY A 180 -10.85 15.39 -15.38
CA GLY A 180 -11.19 14.61 -16.58
C GLY A 180 -10.01 13.91 -17.27
N LYS A 181 -8.81 13.90 -16.67
CA LYS A 181 -7.67 13.10 -17.14
C LYS A 181 -7.43 11.92 -16.19
N PRO A 182 -6.87 10.80 -16.70
CA PRO A 182 -6.46 9.69 -15.84
C PRO A 182 -5.54 10.18 -14.72
N MET A 183 -5.74 9.63 -13.52
CA MET A 183 -4.89 9.96 -12.38
C MET A 183 -3.43 9.53 -12.68
N PRO A 184 -2.44 10.42 -12.50
CA PRO A 184 -1.03 10.05 -12.55
C PRO A 184 -0.71 8.95 -11.53
N ASN A 185 0.20 8.03 -11.87
CA ASN A 185 0.60 6.93 -10.98
C ASN A 185 1.41 7.40 -9.75
N GLU A 186 1.96 8.61 -9.76
CA GLU A 186 2.72 9.14 -8.63
C GLU A 186 2.29 10.55 -8.24
N ILE A 187 2.47 10.86 -6.96
CA ILE A 187 2.16 12.12 -6.32
C ILE A 187 3.30 12.52 -5.38
N CYS A 188 3.54 13.82 -5.26
CA CYS A 188 4.50 14.36 -4.31
C CYS A 188 3.96 14.31 -2.89
N GLY A 189 4.09 13.14 -2.24
CA GLY A 189 3.61 12.86 -0.89
C GLY A 189 4.67 13.04 0.19
N LEU A 190 4.30 12.71 1.43
CA LEU A 190 5.22 12.78 2.57
C LEU A 190 6.20 11.60 2.57
N VAL A 191 7.45 11.88 2.94
CA VAL A 191 8.50 10.88 3.15
C VAL A 191 9.18 11.12 4.50
N GLY A 192 9.34 10.05 5.29
CA GLY A 192 10.20 10.07 6.47
C GLY A 192 11.68 10.05 6.07
N GLY A 193 12.48 10.95 6.63
CA GLY A 193 13.94 10.94 6.48
C GLY A 193 14.67 10.44 7.74
N LYS A 194 16.00 10.38 7.75
CA LYS A 194 16.80 10.00 8.93
C LYS A 194 16.45 10.79 10.21
N LYS A 195 16.03 12.05 10.05
CA LYS A 195 15.57 12.90 11.15
C LYS A 195 14.25 12.40 11.76
N PHE A 196 13.43 11.71 10.98
CA PHE A 196 12.16 11.12 11.41
C PHE A 196 12.39 9.94 12.35
N ASP A 197 13.30 9.01 12.05
CA ASP A 197 13.58 7.88 12.95
C ASP A 197 14.11 8.36 14.32
N ILE A 198 14.97 9.38 14.30
CA ILE A 198 15.46 10.04 15.53
C ILE A 198 14.30 10.73 16.26
N CYS A 199 13.33 11.27 15.52
CA CYS A 199 12.14 11.93 16.05
C CYS A 199 11.24 11.01 16.87
N VAL A 200 10.99 9.81 16.36
CA VAL A 200 10.15 8.81 17.04
C VAL A 200 10.79 8.42 18.39
N ALA A 201 12.12 8.43 18.46
CA ALA A 201 12.85 8.02 19.65
C ALA A 201 12.88 9.07 20.78
N THR A 202 12.44 10.31 20.56
CA THR A 202 12.70 11.42 21.50
C THR A 202 11.50 11.84 22.38
N ASN A 203 10.35 11.15 22.32
CA ASN A 203 9.12 11.51 23.05
C ASN A 203 8.60 12.96 22.82
N ASN A 204 9.22 13.75 21.93
CA ASN A 204 8.82 15.10 21.55
C ASN A 204 8.44 15.13 20.07
N PHE A 205 7.41 14.36 19.75
CA PHE A 205 7.01 14.03 18.39
C PHE A 205 6.53 15.27 17.60
N ASP A 206 5.79 16.17 18.24
CA ASP A 206 5.15 17.32 17.58
C ASP A 206 6.16 18.36 17.08
N GLN A 207 7.15 18.71 17.90
CA GLN A 207 8.15 19.72 17.53
C GLN A 207 9.14 19.21 16.47
N CYS A 208 9.33 17.89 16.43
CA CYS A 208 10.36 17.29 15.61
C CYS A 208 9.85 16.86 14.21
N LEU A 209 8.56 16.52 14.05
CA LEU A 209 8.00 16.13 12.75
C LEU A 209 8.10 17.23 11.68
N GLY A 210 7.90 18.50 12.06
CA GLY A 210 7.89 19.63 11.12
C GLY A 210 9.20 19.83 10.34
N GLY A 211 10.35 19.38 10.89
CA GLY A 211 11.66 19.42 10.22
C GLY A 211 12.15 18.07 9.70
N ALA A 212 11.43 16.99 9.99
CA ALA A 212 11.82 15.62 9.68
C ALA A 212 11.07 15.02 8.48
N VAL A 213 9.91 15.59 8.14
CA VAL A 213 9.07 15.15 7.03
C VAL A 213 9.42 15.97 5.79
N ASN A 214 9.90 15.28 4.75
CA ASN A 214 10.14 15.87 3.44
C ASN A 214 9.03 15.47 2.48
N ARG A 215 9.01 16.07 1.28
CA ARG A 215 8.19 15.57 0.17
C ARG A 215 9.03 14.80 -0.84
N GLY A 216 8.56 13.63 -1.23
CA GLY A 216 9.14 12.79 -2.27
C GLY A 216 8.05 12.06 -3.04
N ASN A 217 8.33 11.63 -4.27
CA ASN A 217 7.31 10.96 -5.06
C ASN A 217 6.98 9.59 -4.46
N ARG A 218 5.69 9.30 -4.46
CA ARG A 218 5.04 8.08 -3.96
C ARG A 218 3.99 7.66 -4.97
N PRO A 219 3.54 6.38 -4.97
CA PRO A 219 2.36 6.05 -5.74
C PRO A 219 1.19 6.92 -5.31
N ALA A 220 0.44 7.43 -6.28
CA ALA A 220 -0.83 8.06 -6.00
C ALA A 220 -1.88 6.97 -5.68
N CYS A 221 -2.89 7.33 -4.90
CA CYS A 221 -3.99 6.43 -4.62
C CYS A 221 -5.29 7.20 -4.43
N SER A 222 -6.41 6.51 -4.66
CA SER A 222 -7.77 7.03 -4.49
C SER A 222 -8.73 5.88 -4.23
N ALA A 223 -10.02 6.18 -4.07
CA ALA A 223 -11.06 5.16 -3.90
C ALA A 223 -11.12 4.14 -5.05
N ASP A 224 -10.58 4.48 -6.22
CA ASP A 224 -10.59 3.63 -7.42
C ASP A 224 -9.16 3.31 -7.93
N HIS A 225 -8.13 3.67 -7.17
CA HIS A 225 -6.74 3.38 -7.52
C HIS A 225 -5.96 3.06 -6.25
N PHE A 226 -5.77 1.77 -6.01
CA PHE A 226 -5.31 1.30 -4.70
C PHE A 226 -3.79 1.22 -4.62
N CYS A 227 -3.30 1.29 -3.38
CA CYS A 227 -1.93 0.97 -3.08
C CYS A 227 -1.65 -0.52 -3.20
N ARG A 228 -0.36 -0.86 -3.38
CA ARG A 228 0.16 -2.22 -3.16
C ARG A 228 -0.21 -2.70 -1.76
N GLU A 229 -0.35 -4.01 -1.57
CA GLU A 229 -0.91 -4.61 -0.35
C GLU A 229 -0.14 -4.31 0.95
N ASP A 230 1.15 -3.98 0.86
CA ASP A 230 2.01 -3.56 1.97
C ASP A 230 2.06 -2.04 2.17
N TYR A 231 1.14 -1.30 1.55
CA TYR A 231 0.97 0.14 1.67
C TYR A 231 -0.48 0.49 2.05
N MET A 232 -0.65 1.67 2.65
CA MET A 232 -1.96 2.30 2.80
C MET A 232 -2.03 3.60 2.01
N CYS A 233 -3.23 4.05 1.68
CA CYS A 233 -3.45 5.35 1.09
C CYS A 233 -3.59 6.44 2.18
N GLN A 234 -2.59 7.30 2.29
CA GLN A 234 -2.59 8.42 3.24
C GLN A 234 -3.02 9.73 2.57
N SER A 235 -3.80 10.53 3.30
CA SER A 235 -4.14 11.89 2.89
C SER A 235 -2.94 12.81 3.03
N LEU A 236 -2.81 13.75 2.10
CA LEU A 236 -1.92 14.89 2.25
C LEU A 236 -2.41 15.82 3.38
N PRO A 237 -1.51 16.48 4.14
CA PRO A 237 -1.89 17.46 5.14
C PRO A 237 -2.77 18.58 4.56
N PRO A 238 -3.79 19.08 5.29
CA PRO A 238 -4.70 20.12 4.80
C PRO A 238 -4.00 21.44 4.41
N ASP A 239 -2.84 21.72 5.00
CA ASP A 239 -2.00 22.88 4.75
C ASP A 239 -1.02 22.68 3.57
N THR A 240 -1.08 21.53 2.88
CA THR A 240 -0.23 21.27 1.71
C THR A 240 -0.56 22.28 0.59
N PRO A 241 0.43 23.05 0.09
CA PRO A 241 0.21 23.97 -1.01
C PRO A 241 -0.34 23.25 -2.25
N GLY A 242 -1.46 23.73 -2.79
CA GLY A 242 -2.10 23.16 -3.98
C GLY A 242 -3.02 21.95 -3.73
N ILE A 243 -3.26 21.56 -2.47
CA ILE A 243 -4.10 20.41 -2.06
C ILE A 243 -5.47 20.34 -2.78
N ALA A 244 -6.08 21.49 -3.08
CA ALA A 244 -7.37 21.55 -3.77
C ALA A 244 -7.39 20.86 -5.14
N ARG A 245 -6.23 20.70 -5.80
CA ARG A 245 -6.07 20.00 -7.09
C ARG A 245 -6.13 18.48 -6.97
N VAL A 246 -5.93 17.95 -5.78
CA VAL A 246 -5.78 16.51 -5.49
C VAL A 246 -6.74 16.04 -4.39
N LYS A 247 -7.90 16.70 -4.29
CA LYS A 247 -8.97 16.27 -3.36
C LYS A 247 -9.41 14.84 -3.70
N GLY A 248 -9.48 13.95 -2.70
CA GLY A 248 -9.81 12.53 -2.93
C GLY A 248 -8.61 11.67 -3.32
N ILE A 249 -7.41 12.27 -3.42
CA ILE A 249 -6.19 11.60 -3.86
C ILE A 249 -5.15 11.66 -2.75
N GLY A 250 -4.68 10.48 -2.36
CA GLY A 250 -3.65 10.29 -1.37
C GLY A 250 -2.33 9.82 -1.98
N PHE A 251 -1.40 9.49 -1.09
CA PHE A 251 -0.13 8.86 -1.44
C PHE A 251 0.02 7.53 -0.71
N CYS A 252 0.61 6.55 -1.39
CA CYS A 252 0.89 5.25 -0.79
C CYS A 252 2.09 5.34 0.14
N SER A 253 1.85 5.08 1.42
CA SER A 253 2.88 4.96 2.45
C SER A 253 2.99 3.52 2.93
N PRO A 254 4.19 2.97 3.20
CA PRO A 254 4.34 1.64 3.78
C PRO A 254 3.56 1.47 5.09
N THR A 255 3.02 0.28 5.34
CA THR A 255 2.17 0.01 6.50
C THR A 255 2.83 0.22 7.86
N TYR A 256 4.16 0.09 7.99
CA TYR A 256 4.83 0.38 9.26
C TYR A 256 4.72 1.86 9.69
N PHE A 257 4.41 2.79 8.78
CA PHE A 257 4.07 4.17 9.16
C PHE A 257 2.72 4.26 9.91
N ILE A 258 1.87 3.22 9.91
CA ILE A 258 0.62 3.15 10.70
C ILE A 258 0.90 3.15 12.19
N PHE A 259 1.95 2.47 12.66
CA PHE A 259 2.28 2.43 14.10
C PHE A 259 2.53 3.83 14.69
N GLN A 260 2.67 4.86 13.83
CA GLN A 260 2.90 6.24 14.18
C GLN A 260 1.74 7.16 13.77
N MET A 261 0.71 6.61 13.13
CA MET A 261 -0.56 7.30 12.95
C MET A 261 -1.40 7.07 14.21
N ARG A 262 -1.83 8.15 14.84
CA ARG A 262 -2.93 8.09 15.80
C ARG A 262 -4.20 7.70 15.02
N ILE A 263 -4.50 6.40 14.98
CA ILE A 263 -5.67 5.83 14.27
C ILE A 263 -6.98 6.28 14.94
N ASP A 264 -6.91 6.85 16.13
CA ASP A 264 -8.00 7.06 17.05
C ASP A 264 -8.63 8.46 17.03
N ASN A 265 -8.20 9.39 16.17
CA ASN A 265 -8.75 10.74 16.13
C ASN A 265 -8.76 11.42 17.52
N HIS A 266 -7.85 11.04 18.44
CA HIS A 266 -7.75 11.68 19.74
C HIS A 266 -7.46 13.17 19.56
N ALA A 267 -8.22 13.99 20.30
CA ALA A 267 -8.28 15.43 20.14
C ALA A 267 -6.89 16.07 20.02
N THR A 268 -6.78 16.97 19.05
CA THR A 268 -5.69 17.94 18.91
C THR A 268 -5.41 18.57 20.28
N PRO A 269 -4.16 18.56 20.82
CA PRO A 269 -3.86 19.17 22.12
C PRO A 269 -3.99 20.70 22.12
N TRP A 270 -4.35 21.30 20.97
CA TRP A 270 -4.58 22.73 20.80
C TRP A 270 -6.08 23.06 20.76
N LEU A 271 -6.81 22.72 21.82
CA LEU A 271 -8.04 23.41 22.18
C LEU A 271 -8.05 23.65 23.70
N GLY A 272 -7.29 24.66 24.12
CA GLY A 272 -7.41 25.29 25.43
C GLY A 272 -6.82 24.49 26.58
N ALA A 273 -6.10 25.19 27.46
CA ALA A 273 -5.73 24.70 28.78
C ALA A 273 -7.00 24.43 29.60
N VAL A 274 -7.61 23.26 29.46
CA VAL A 274 -8.54 22.72 30.44
C VAL A 274 -7.78 21.67 31.22
N ARG A 275 -7.43 22.00 32.46
CA ARG A 275 -6.91 21.06 33.46
C ARG A 275 -7.84 19.84 33.52
N ALA A 276 -7.42 18.74 32.91
CA ALA A 276 -7.96 17.44 33.26
C ALA A 276 -7.42 17.11 34.65
N THR A 277 -8.26 17.30 35.66
CA THR A 277 -8.05 16.73 37.00
C THR A 277 -7.88 15.23 36.86
N MET A 278 -6.72 14.72 37.32
CA MET A 278 -6.47 13.29 37.45
C MET A 278 -7.57 12.65 38.31
N GLY A 279 -8.30 11.71 37.74
CA GLY A 279 -9.42 11.06 38.44
C GLY A 279 -10.15 10.02 37.58
N ALA A 280 -9.42 9.04 37.06
CA ALA A 280 -9.94 7.73 36.63
C ALA A 280 -8.70 6.85 36.33
N GLY A 281 -8.22 5.94 37.19
CA GLY A 281 -8.94 5.13 38.16
C GLY A 281 -9.32 3.78 37.53
N PHE A 282 -8.33 2.96 37.17
CA PHE A 282 -8.51 1.52 36.96
C PHE A 282 -7.32 0.77 37.58
N GLY A 283 -7.55 0.23 38.77
CA GLY A 283 -6.65 -0.63 39.51
C GLY A 283 -7.43 -1.15 40.70
N ALA A 284 -7.88 -2.40 40.59
CA ALA A 284 -8.75 -3.05 41.55
C ALA A 284 -8.14 -3.02 42.95
N ALA A 285 -8.99 -2.76 43.93
CA ALA A 285 -8.75 -3.12 45.31
C ALA A 285 -8.86 -4.64 45.45
N GLU A 286 -7.90 -5.27 46.13
CA GLU A 286 -8.14 -6.38 47.04
C GLU A 286 -7.12 -6.27 48.20
N ALA A 287 -7.62 -6.52 49.42
CA ALA A 287 -6.91 -6.58 50.71
C ALA A 287 -5.96 -7.80 50.73
N GLU A 288 -4.88 -7.88 51.52
CA GLU A 288 -4.65 -7.53 52.93
C GLU A 288 -3.18 -7.08 53.12
#